data_AF-A0A8S9YJ77-F1
#
_entry.id   AF-A0A8S9YJ77-F1
#
_cell.length_a   1.000
_cell.length_b   1.000
_cell.length_c   1.000
_cell.angle_alpha   90.00
_cell.angle_beta   90.00
_cell.angle_gamma   90.00
#
_symmetry.space_group_name_H-M   'P 1'
#
loop_
_entity.id
_entity.type
_entity.pdbx_description
1 polymer ?
#
loop_
_entity_poly.entity_id
_entity_poly.type
_entity_poly.pdbx_seq_one_letter_code
_entity_poly.pdbx_strand_id
1 'polypeptide(L)'
;MSKNVRNLMKSLADYVFPVGQKDIERYKSQQKRTGYEYVTNLPLQMLIYFNSFYAPFWIVGTIICLVYEMDHLNYVYRVINIAIFSLYAALEGPRLYLAFSGNLMELVPELVGSWLITLLIELPIIVFLLFNTQMIISPFERSIHIVEFTFVISETILGFFVIKLMVRHQALKFHIHLQTKKYVDDRRTT
;
A
#
# COMPACT_ATOMS: atom_id res chain seq x y z
N MET A 1 34.96 15.61 -13.79
CA MET A 1 34.62 15.41 -12.37
C MET A 1 35.85 14.93 -11.60
N SER A 2 36.32 15.70 -10.60
CA SER A 2 37.52 15.39 -9.81
C SER A 2 37.40 14.05 -9.07
N LYS A 3 38.51 13.28 -8.97
CA LYS A 3 38.57 11.98 -8.27
C LYS A 3 38.07 12.08 -6.82
N ASN A 4 38.30 13.21 -6.16
CA ASN A 4 37.91 13.43 -4.77
C ASN A 4 36.38 13.53 -4.63
N VAL A 5 35.71 14.22 -5.56
CA VAL A 5 34.24 14.36 -5.56
C VAL A 5 33.57 13.00 -5.75
N ARG A 6 34.16 12.15 -6.60
CA ARG A 6 33.66 10.80 -6.88
C ARG A 6 33.77 9.88 -5.67
N ASN A 7 34.88 9.96 -4.92
CA ASN A 7 35.08 9.19 -3.70
C ASN A 7 34.15 9.64 -2.57
N LEU A 8 33.89 10.95 -2.45
CA LEU A 8 32.96 11.51 -1.47
C LEU A 8 31.51 11.06 -1.73
N MET A 9 31.05 11.14 -2.98
CA MET A 9 29.72 10.63 -3.37
C MET A 9 29.57 9.14 -3.03
N LYS A 10 30.63 8.36 -3.19
CA LYS A 10 30.64 6.93 -2.89
C LYS A 10 30.47 6.66 -1.39
N SER A 11 31.24 7.36 -0.57
CA SER A 11 31.13 7.27 0.89
C SER A 11 29.76 7.68 1.40
N LEU A 12 29.14 8.71 0.81
CA LEU A 12 27.80 9.14 1.18
C LEU A 12 26.73 8.15 0.75
N ALA A 13 26.84 7.57 -0.45
CA ALA A 13 25.91 6.55 -0.93
C ALA A 13 25.96 5.27 -0.08
N ASP A 14 27.16 4.80 0.27
CA ASP A 14 27.34 3.61 1.12
C ASP A 14 26.88 3.85 2.57
N TYR A 15 26.97 5.10 3.06
CA TYR A 15 26.47 5.48 4.39
C TYR A 15 24.94 5.62 4.44
N VAL A 16 24.34 6.24 3.42
CA VAL A 16 22.89 6.45 3.35
C VAL A 16 22.13 5.16 2.99
N PHE A 17 22.76 4.28 2.19
CA PHE A 17 22.17 3.01 1.77
C PHE A 17 23.15 1.84 2.01
N PRO A 18 23.33 1.38 3.25
CA PRO A 18 24.19 0.24 3.55
C PRO A 18 23.56 -1.05 3.01
N VAL A 19 24.06 -1.54 1.87
CA VAL A 19 23.62 -2.81 1.26
C VAL A 19 24.61 -3.91 1.62
N GLY A 20 24.14 -4.96 2.28
CA GLY A 20 24.96 -6.12 2.64
C GLY A 20 25.38 -6.94 1.42
N GLN A 21 26.61 -7.44 1.40
CA GLN A 21 27.15 -8.23 0.29
C GLN A 21 26.34 -9.52 0.03
N LYS A 22 25.79 -10.11 1.10
CA LYS A 22 24.85 -11.26 1.03
C LYS A 22 23.54 -10.91 0.30
N ASP A 23 23.03 -9.69 0.46
CA ASP A 23 21.80 -9.25 -0.22
C ASP A 23 22.05 -9.09 -1.73
N ILE A 24 23.24 -8.62 -2.11
CA ILE A 24 23.67 -8.52 -3.51
C ILE A 24 23.78 -9.90 -4.17
N GLU A 25 24.38 -10.87 -3.49
CA GLU A 25 24.48 -12.26 -3.99
C GLU A 25 23.10 -12.92 -4.11
N ARG A 26 22.23 -12.71 -3.12
CA ARG A 26 20.85 -13.22 -3.14
C ARG A 26 20.05 -12.62 -4.30
N TYR A 27 20.21 -11.33 -4.56
CA TYR A 27 19.58 -10.69 -5.70
C TYR A 27 20.14 -11.17 -7.04
N LYS A 28 21.46 -11.28 -7.20
CA LYS A 28 22.07 -11.78 -8.44
C LYS A 28 21.67 -13.23 -8.73
N SER A 29 21.58 -14.08 -7.70
CA SER A 29 21.11 -15.46 -7.85
C SER A 29 19.63 -15.54 -8.18
N GLN A 30 18.81 -14.67 -7.60
CA GLN A 30 17.38 -14.55 -7.94
C GLN A 30 17.20 -14.04 -9.37
N GLN A 31 17.87 -12.95 -9.76
CA GLN A 31 17.90 -12.42 -11.12
C GLN A 31 18.34 -13.47 -12.16
N LYS A 32 19.34 -14.29 -11.82
CA LYS A 32 19.82 -15.38 -12.69
C LYS A 32 18.81 -16.54 -12.82
N ARG A 33 17.96 -16.75 -11.80
CA ARG A 33 16.94 -17.81 -11.79
C ARG A 33 15.62 -17.38 -12.45
N THR A 34 15.15 -16.16 -12.20
CA THR A 34 13.80 -15.70 -12.58
C THR A 34 13.79 -14.69 -13.73
N GLY A 35 14.95 -14.21 -14.19
CA GLY A 35 14.99 -13.12 -15.17
C GLY A 35 14.43 -11.80 -14.61
N TYR A 36 14.03 -10.87 -15.48
CA TYR A 36 13.36 -9.60 -15.11
C TYR A 36 11.91 -9.82 -14.65
N GLU A 37 11.63 -10.81 -13.81
CA GLU A 37 10.28 -11.07 -13.31
C GLU A 37 9.89 -10.07 -12.21
N TYR A 38 8.68 -9.52 -12.35
CA TYR A 38 8.03 -8.67 -11.37
C TYR A 38 7.83 -9.43 -10.06
N VAL A 39 8.33 -8.87 -8.96
CA VAL A 39 8.21 -9.36 -7.59
C VAL A 39 6.93 -8.78 -6.99
N THR A 40 5.78 -9.23 -7.49
CA THR A 40 4.47 -8.89 -6.90
C THR A 40 4.27 -9.67 -5.60
N ASN A 41 3.73 -9.02 -4.57
CA ASN A 41 3.35 -9.71 -3.35
C ASN A 41 1.98 -10.37 -3.51
N LEU A 42 1.96 -11.69 -3.65
CA LEU A 42 0.75 -12.46 -3.89
C LEU A 42 -0.29 -12.35 -2.76
N PRO A 43 0.07 -12.45 -1.46
CA PRO A 43 -0.90 -12.26 -0.37
C PRO A 43 -1.61 -10.91 -0.40
N LEU A 44 -0.87 -9.82 -0.58
CA LEU A 44 -1.44 -8.48 -0.68
C LEU A 44 -2.36 -8.36 -1.91
N GLN A 45 -1.97 -8.95 -3.04
CA GLN A 45 -2.78 -8.93 -4.26
C GLN A 45 -4.11 -9.68 -4.12
N MET A 46 -4.10 -10.84 -3.45
CA MET A 46 -5.33 -11.58 -3.15
C MET A 46 -6.27 -10.78 -2.25
N LEU A 47 -5.70 -10.10 -1.25
CA LEU A 47 -6.48 -9.30 -0.31
C LEU A 47 -7.17 -8.12 -1.00
N ILE A 48 -6.43 -7.38 -1.83
CA ILE A 48 -6.97 -6.28 -2.66
C ILE A 48 -8.07 -6.79 -3.61
N TYR A 49 -7.89 -7.97 -4.21
CA TYR A 49 -8.87 -8.56 -5.11
C TYR A 49 -10.19 -8.88 -4.39
N PHE A 50 -10.12 -9.55 -3.22
CA PHE A 50 -11.31 -9.86 -2.44
C PHE A 50 -11.97 -8.60 -1.88
N ASN A 51 -11.19 -7.61 -1.44
CA ASN A 51 -11.74 -6.34 -1.00
C ASN A 51 -12.45 -5.62 -2.16
N SER A 52 -11.83 -5.54 -3.34
CA SER A 52 -12.45 -4.95 -4.54
C SER A 52 -13.78 -5.61 -4.93
N PHE A 53 -13.89 -6.93 -4.72
CA PHE A 53 -15.15 -7.65 -4.95
C PHE A 53 -16.18 -7.37 -3.85
N TYR A 54 -15.75 -7.22 -2.60
CA TYR A 54 -16.61 -6.97 -1.45
C TYR A 54 -17.13 -5.52 -1.39
N ALA A 55 -16.30 -4.54 -1.74
CA ALA A 55 -16.58 -3.10 -1.72
C ALA A 55 -17.97 -2.71 -2.29
N PRO A 56 -18.40 -3.16 -3.48
CA PRO A 56 -19.74 -2.83 -3.98
C PRO A 56 -20.87 -3.36 -3.09
N PHE A 57 -20.73 -4.56 -2.50
CA PHE A 57 -21.71 -5.10 -1.57
C PHE A 57 -21.73 -4.33 -0.25
N TRP A 58 -20.56 -3.93 0.24
CA TRP A 58 -20.43 -3.09 1.42
C TRP A 58 -21.08 -1.71 1.21
N ILE A 59 -20.83 -1.05 0.08
CA ILE A 59 -21.43 0.24 -0.29
C ILE A 59 -22.96 0.11 -0.35
N VAL A 60 -23.48 -0.88 -1.08
CA VAL A 60 -24.94 -1.08 -1.21
C VAL A 60 -25.57 -1.40 0.15
N GLY A 61 -24.97 -2.29 0.93
CA GLY A 61 -25.44 -2.64 2.27
C GLY A 61 -25.48 -1.43 3.20
N THR A 62 -24.45 -0.59 3.16
CA THR A 62 -24.37 0.64 3.97
C THR A 62 -25.38 1.68 3.51
N ILE A 63 -25.62 1.85 2.21
CA ILE A 63 -26.68 2.74 1.69
C ILE A 63 -28.06 2.31 2.19
N ILE A 64 -28.36 1.00 2.16
CA ILE A 64 -29.64 0.48 2.65
C ILE A 64 -29.80 0.79 4.15
N CYS A 65 -28.75 0.59 4.95
CA CYS A 65 -28.76 0.93 6.37
C CYS A 65 -28.94 2.44 6.59
N LEU A 66 -28.20 3.28 5.86
CA LEU A 66 -28.31 4.74 5.93
C LEU A 66 -29.73 5.21 5.63
N VAL A 67 -30.39 4.68 4.61
CA VAL A 67 -31.79 5.03 4.27
C VAL A 67 -32.74 4.68 5.40
N TYR A 68 -32.56 3.51 6.02
CA TYR A 68 -33.35 3.11 7.19
C TYR A 68 -33.11 4.02 8.40
N GLU A 69 -31.86 4.40 8.63
CA GLU A 69 -31.43 5.26 9.74
C GLU A 69 -31.88 6.72 9.60
N MET A 70 -32.25 7.16 8.39
CA MET A 70 -32.79 8.49 8.14
C MET A 70 -34.05 8.80 8.95
N ASP A 71 -34.76 7.82 9.52
CA ASP A 71 -35.94 8.11 10.35
C ASP A 71 -35.62 8.04 11.86
N HIS A 72 -34.47 7.48 12.23
CA HIS A 72 -34.15 7.12 13.61
C HIS A 72 -33.00 7.91 14.23
N LEU A 73 -32.02 8.36 13.44
CA LEU A 73 -30.89 9.17 13.95
C LEU A 73 -31.32 10.61 14.24
N ASN A 74 -30.57 11.31 15.11
CA ASN A 74 -30.68 12.77 15.22
C ASN A 74 -30.07 13.45 13.98
N TYR A 75 -30.55 14.63 13.60
CA TYR A 75 -30.06 15.43 12.46
C TYR A 75 -28.53 15.51 12.39
N VAL A 76 -27.86 15.79 13.51
CA VAL A 76 -26.39 15.89 13.55
C VAL A 76 -25.73 14.56 13.17
N TYR A 77 -26.19 13.45 13.73
CA TYR A 77 -25.65 12.12 13.42
C TYR A 77 -25.92 11.70 11.97
N ARG A 78 -27.09 12.04 11.41
CA ARG A 78 -27.39 11.78 9.99
C ARG A 78 -26.37 12.46 9.08
N VAL A 79 -26.13 13.76 9.29
CA VAL A 79 -25.19 14.54 8.47
C VAL A 79 -23.77 13.98 8.58
N ILE A 80 -23.33 13.65 9.80
CA ILE A 80 -22.00 13.07 10.04
C ILE A 80 -21.88 11.70 9.35
N ASN A 81 -22.86 10.80 9.51
CA ASN A 81 -22.81 9.45 8.95
C ASN A 81 -22.75 9.50 7.41
N ILE A 82 -23.59 10.33 6.78
CA ILE A 82 -23.58 10.54 5.32
C ILE A 82 -22.22 11.08 4.84
N ALA A 83 -21.68 12.10 5.52
CA ALA A 83 -20.44 12.73 5.11
C ALA A 83 -19.25 11.77 5.18
N ILE A 84 -19.15 11.01 6.29
CA ILE A 84 -18.08 10.05 6.51
C ILE A 84 -18.19 8.86 5.56
N PHE A 85 -19.38 8.30 5.37
CA PHE A 85 -19.61 7.25 4.39
C PHE A 85 -19.26 7.69 2.96
N SER A 86 -19.69 8.89 2.57
CA SER A 86 -19.41 9.45 1.24
C SER A 86 -17.92 9.65 1.02
N LEU A 87 -17.19 10.13 2.04
CA LEU A 87 -15.74 10.28 2.00
C LEU A 87 -15.04 8.92 1.84
N TYR A 88 -15.45 7.90 2.60
CA TYR A 88 -14.89 6.55 2.49
C TYR A 88 -15.13 5.97 1.10
N ALA A 89 -16.39 5.96 0.64
CA ALA A 89 -16.76 5.40 -0.66
C ALA A 89 -16.07 6.11 -1.84
N ALA A 90 -15.83 7.42 -1.74
CA ALA A 90 -15.11 8.18 -2.76
C ALA A 90 -13.62 7.84 -2.84
N LEU A 91 -13.02 7.44 -1.72
CA LEU A 91 -11.59 7.09 -1.63
C LEU A 91 -11.31 5.63 -1.95
N GLU A 92 -12.27 4.74 -1.70
CA GLU A 92 -12.11 3.29 -1.88
C GLU A 92 -11.61 2.92 -3.29
N GLY A 93 -12.19 3.52 -4.32
CA GLY A 93 -11.80 3.28 -5.72
C GLY A 93 -10.34 3.65 -6.01
N PRO A 94 -9.93 4.91 -5.85
CA PRO A 94 -8.53 5.33 -5.98
C PRO A 94 -7.57 4.52 -5.10
N ARG A 95 -7.98 4.22 -3.87
CA ARG A 95 -7.18 3.50 -2.90
C ARG A 95 -6.90 2.06 -3.35
N LEU A 96 -7.91 1.32 -3.81
CA LEU A 96 -7.74 -0.04 -4.36
C LEU A 96 -6.95 -0.03 -5.67
N TYR A 97 -7.19 0.95 -6.54
CA TYR A 97 -6.47 1.10 -7.81
C TYR A 97 -4.96 1.30 -7.59
N LEU A 98 -4.59 2.23 -6.71
CA LEU A 98 -3.20 2.49 -6.35
C LEU A 98 -2.55 1.27 -5.67
N ALA A 99 -3.29 0.54 -4.82
CA ALA A 99 -2.79 -0.69 -4.20
C ALA A 99 -2.45 -1.74 -5.25
N PHE A 100 -3.37 -1.96 -6.19
CA PHE A 100 -3.25 -2.94 -7.26
C PHE A 100 -2.11 -2.60 -8.21
N SER A 101 -2.09 -1.38 -8.75
CA SER A 101 -1.05 -0.90 -9.66
C SER A 101 0.31 -0.85 -8.97
N GLY A 102 0.37 -0.33 -7.74
CA GLY A 102 1.57 -0.25 -6.92
C GLY A 102 2.23 -1.62 -6.71
N ASN A 103 1.44 -2.63 -6.33
CA ASN A 103 1.95 -3.97 -6.08
C ASN A 103 2.35 -4.70 -7.38
N LEU A 104 1.54 -4.59 -8.44
CA LEU A 104 1.78 -5.32 -9.69
C LEU A 104 2.96 -4.75 -10.48
N MET A 105 3.08 -3.42 -10.53
CA MET A 105 4.10 -2.72 -11.31
C MET A 105 5.35 -2.38 -10.49
N GLU A 106 5.45 -2.85 -9.23
CA GLU A 106 6.51 -2.50 -8.26
C GLU A 106 6.69 -0.99 -8.05
N LEU A 107 5.59 -0.26 -8.18
CA LEU A 107 5.51 1.19 -8.09
C LEU A 107 5.35 1.60 -6.62
N VAL A 108 6.49 1.79 -5.96
CA VAL A 108 6.56 2.17 -4.53
C VAL A 108 5.76 3.43 -4.20
N PRO A 109 5.83 4.54 -4.96
CA PRO A 109 5.07 5.74 -4.63
C PRO A 109 3.55 5.51 -4.62
N GLU A 110 3.04 4.75 -5.58
CA GLU A 110 1.64 4.40 -5.77
C GLU A 110 1.15 3.50 -4.63
N LEU A 111 1.95 2.49 -4.28
CA LEU A 111 1.65 1.61 -3.15
C LEU A 111 1.65 2.36 -1.82
N VAL A 112 2.61 3.26 -1.62
CA VAL A 112 2.66 4.14 -0.44
C VAL A 112 1.45 5.07 -0.41
N GLY A 113 1.04 5.62 -1.56
CA GLY A 113 -0.15 6.46 -1.66
C GLY A 113 -1.41 5.72 -1.19
N SER A 114 -1.65 4.51 -1.70
CA SER A 114 -2.74 3.66 -1.24
C SER A 114 -2.65 3.37 0.26
N TRP A 115 -1.48 2.94 0.73
CA TRP A 115 -1.28 2.59 2.13
C TRP A 115 -1.49 3.77 3.09
N LEU A 116 -1.09 4.98 2.69
CA LEU A 116 -1.34 6.20 3.46
C LEU A 116 -2.83 6.56 3.50
N ILE A 117 -3.57 6.42 2.39
CA ILE A 117 -5.03 6.62 2.38
C ILE A 117 -5.69 5.63 3.35
N THR A 118 -5.30 4.36 3.27
CA THR A 118 -5.83 3.30 4.14
C THR A 118 -5.53 3.60 5.62
N LEU A 119 -4.28 3.93 5.97
CA LEU A 119 -3.88 4.15 7.36
C LEU A 119 -4.43 5.44 7.96
N LEU A 120 -4.38 6.55 7.21
CA LEU A 120 -4.67 7.89 7.74
C LEU A 120 -6.13 8.29 7.61
N ILE A 121 -6.86 7.72 6.65
CA ILE A 121 -8.24 8.14 6.34
C ILE A 121 -9.21 6.99 6.55
N GLU A 122 -9.06 5.88 5.85
CA GLU A 122 -10.05 4.79 5.89
C GLU A 122 -10.07 4.09 7.25
N LEU A 123 -8.90 3.77 7.82
CA LEU A 123 -8.81 3.10 9.13
C LEU A 123 -9.53 3.86 10.26
N PRO A 124 -9.28 5.17 10.50
CA PRO A 124 -10.02 5.89 11.53
C PRO A 124 -11.52 6.00 11.20
N ILE A 125 -11.89 6.11 9.92
CA ILE A 125 -13.30 6.14 9.51
C ILE A 125 -14.00 4.81 9.82
N ILE A 126 -13.44 3.68 9.40
CA ILE A 126 -14.10 2.37 9.61
C ILE A 126 -14.15 2.02 11.10
N VAL A 127 -13.14 2.41 11.89
CA VAL A 127 -13.17 2.32 13.35
C VAL A 127 -14.30 3.18 13.93
N PHE A 128 -14.46 4.41 13.44
CA PHE A 128 -15.55 5.28 13.88
C PHE A 128 -16.93 4.69 13.54
N LEU A 129 -17.12 4.20 12.31
CA LEU A 129 -18.35 3.54 11.88
C LEU A 129 -18.64 2.29 12.72
N LEU A 130 -17.63 1.48 13.07
CA LEU A 130 -17.83 0.21 13.77
C LEU A 130 -18.11 0.36 15.29
N PHE A 131 -17.44 1.30 15.94
CA PHE A 131 -17.48 1.44 17.40
C PHE A 131 -18.45 2.51 17.90
N ASN A 132 -18.95 3.41 17.03
CA ASN A 132 -19.91 4.40 17.44
C ASN A 132 -21.33 3.80 17.57
N THR A 133 -21.65 3.32 18.78
CA THR A 133 -22.95 2.70 19.10
C THR A 133 -24.14 3.66 19.02
N GLN A 134 -23.92 4.97 18.91
CA GLN A 134 -25.01 5.94 18.75
C GLN A 134 -25.43 6.10 17.29
N MET A 135 -24.59 5.67 16.35
CA MET A 135 -24.90 5.70 14.91
C MET A 135 -25.37 4.34 14.41
N ILE A 136 -24.77 3.24 14.88
CA ILE A 136 -25.19 1.90 14.45
C ILE A 136 -26.53 1.53 15.05
N ILE A 137 -27.56 1.43 14.20
CA ILE A 137 -28.87 0.92 14.62
C ILE A 137 -28.99 -0.59 14.35
N SER A 138 -28.37 -1.08 13.27
CA SER A 138 -28.61 -2.45 12.80
C SER A 138 -27.43 -3.39 13.07
N PRO A 139 -27.67 -4.61 13.60
CA PRO A 139 -26.65 -5.66 13.69
C PRO A 139 -26.06 -6.06 12.31
N PHE A 140 -26.84 -5.88 11.24
CA PHE A 140 -26.40 -6.14 9.87
C PHE A 140 -25.32 -5.12 9.45
N GLU A 141 -25.54 -3.83 9.71
CA GLU A 141 -24.57 -2.76 9.45
C GLU A 141 -23.24 -3.02 10.18
N ARG A 142 -23.32 -3.38 11.47
CA ARG A 142 -22.13 -3.78 12.23
C ARG A 142 -21.40 -4.96 11.59
N SER A 143 -22.12 -5.95 11.08
CA SER A 143 -21.52 -7.14 10.47
C SER A 143 -20.74 -6.79 9.20
N ILE A 144 -21.30 -5.93 8.34
CA ILE A 144 -20.61 -5.50 7.11
C ILE A 144 -19.38 -4.62 7.43
N HIS A 145 -19.45 -3.75 8.43
CA HIS A 145 -18.28 -2.98 8.87
C HIS A 145 -17.17 -3.84 9.48
N ILE A 146 -17.49 -4.93 10.17
CA ILE A 146 -16.47 -5.86 10.70
C ILE A 146 -15.68 -6.52 9.56
N VAL A 147 -16.36 -6.93 8.49
CA VAL A 147 -15.71 -7.55 7.33
C VAL A 147 -14.80 -6.54 6.65
N GLU A 148 -15.30 -5.32 6.39
CA GLU A 148 -14.50 -4.24 5.81
C GLU A 148 -13.28 -3.88 6.68
N PHE A 149 -13.49 -3.72 7.99
CA PHE A 149 -12.42 -3.47 8.95
C PHE A 149 -11.32 -4.54 8.92
N THR A 150 -11.71 -5.81 8.73
CA THR A 150 -10.77 -6.93 8.63
C THR A 150 -9.89 -6.82 7.39
N PHE A 151 -10.47 -6.41 6.25
CA PHE A 151 -9.69 -6.12 5.04
C PHE A 151 -8.72 -4.96 5.28
N VAL A 152 -9.20 -3.81 5.74
CA VAL A 152 -8.40 -2.60 5.99
C VAL A 152 -7.21 -2.87 6.92
N ILE A 153 -7.42 -3.57 8.05
CA ILE A 153 -6.34 -3.93 8.98
C ILE A 153 -5.32 -4.86 8.31
N SER A 154 -5.79 -5.89 7.62
CA SER A 154 -4.93 -6.87 6.97
C SER A 154 -4.09 -6.21 5.86
N GLU A 155 -4.69 -5.31 5.08
CA GLU A 155 -4.02 -4.55 4.01
C GLU A 155 -3.03 -3.53 4.59
N THR A 156 -3.34 -2.93 5.74
CA THR A 156 -2.41 -2.04 6.45
C THR A 156 -1.16 -2.78 6.89
N ILE A 157 -1.31 -3.98 7.49
CA ILE A 157 -0.19 -4.79 7.97
C ILE A 157 0.65 -5.29 6.79
N LEU A 158 0.02 -5.95 5.82
CA LEU A 158 0.73 -6.49 4.65
C LEU A 158 1.34 -5.38 3.81
N GLY A 159 0.62 -4.28 3.57
CA GLY A 159 1.08 -3.12 2.83
C GLY A 159 2.36 -2.54 3.41
N PHE A 160 2.46 -2.41 4.75
CA PHE A 160 3.69 -1.95 5.41
C PHE A 160 4.88 -2.87 5.10
N PHE A 161 4.70 -4.19 5.20
CA PHE A 161 5.77 -5.14 4.90
C PHE A 161 6.18 -5.12 3.43
N VAL A 162 5.22 -5.01 2.50
CA VAL A 162 5.47 -4.95 1.06
C VAL A 162 6.20 -3.67 0.69
N ILE A 163 5.78 -2.51 1.20
CA ILE A 163 6.48 -1.24 0.97
C ILE A 163 7.93 -1.33 1.45
N LYS A 164 8.16 -1.83 2.68
CA LYS A 164 9.52 -2.00 3.22
C LYS A 164 10.38 -2.93 2.36
N LEU A 165 9.78 -4.01 1.85
CA LEU A 165 10.45 -4.94 0.94
C LEU A 165 10.80 -4.26 -0.40
N MET A 166 9.84 -3.58 -1.01
CA MET A 166 10.01 -2.94 -2.32
C MET A 166 11.03 -1.80 -2.27
N VAL A 167 11.04 -0.98 -1.21
CA VAL A 167 12.06 0.08 -1.02
C VAL A 167 13.48 -0.52 -0.97
N ARG A 168 13.67 -1.61 -0.22
CA ARG A 168 14.97 -2.31 -0.19
C ARG A 168 15.33 -2.87 -1.56
N HIS A 169 14.35 -3.39 -2.29
CA HIS A 169 14.55 -3.95 -3.63
C HIS A 169 14.96 -2.88 -4.65
N GLN A 170 14.33 -1.70 -4.60
CA GLN A 170 14.70 -0.57 -5.45
C GLN A 170 16.11 -0.04 -5.12
N ALA A 171 16.46 0.08 -3.84
CA ALA A 171 17.82 0.47 -3.42
C ALA A 171 18.88 -0.53 -3.93
N LEU A 172 18.56 -1.83 -3.90
CA LEU A 172 19.44 -2.88 -4.38
C LEU A 172 19.60 -2.86 -5.90
N LYS A 173 18.50 -2.70 -6.66
CA LYS A 173 18.50 -2.49 -8.12
C LYS A 173 19.40 -1.32 -8.50
N PHE A 174 19.29 -0.19 -7.79
CA PHE A 174 20.12 0.98 -8.01
C PHE A 174 21.62 0.70 -7.76
N HIS A 175 21.95 0.06 -6.64
CA HIS A 175 23.34 -0.25 -6.32
C HIS A 175 23.99 -1.19 -7.35
N ILE A 176 23.28 -2.21 -7.82
CA ILE A 176 23.76 -3.15 -8.84
C ILE A 176 23.93 -2.45 -10.20
N HIS A 177 23.01 -1.56 -10.57
CA HIS A 177 23.14 -0.77 -11.79
C HIS A 177 24.40 0.10 -11.79
N LEU A 178 24.70 0.76 -10.67
CA LEU A 178 25.93 1.55 -10.51
C LEU A 178 27.20 0.69 -10.61
N GLN A 179 27.21 -0.49 -9.98
CA GLN A 179 28.35 -1.42 -10.08
C GLN A 179 28.57 -1.90 -11.52
N THR A 180 27.50 -2.24 -12.23
CA THR A 180 27.55 -2.76 -13.60
C THR A 180 28.06 -1.69 -14.57
N LYS A 181 27.57 -0.45 -14.45
CA LYS A 181 28.04 0.67 -15.27
C LYS A 181 29.53 0.92 -15.08
N LYS A 182 30.02 0.88 -13.84
CA LYS A 182 31.45 1.03 -13.54
C LYS A 182 32.29 -0.08 -14.19
N TYR A 183 31.86 -1.33 -14.09
CA TYR A 183 32.58 -2.46 -14.70
C TYR A 183 32.70 -2.33 -16.22
N VAL A 184 31.64 -1.84 -16.90
CA VAL A 184 31.65 -1.61 -18.35
C VAL A 184 32.60 -0.46 -18.73
N ASP A 185 32.61 0.63 -17.97
CA ASP A 185 33.52 1.76 -18.21
C ASP A 185 34.99 1.36 -18.00
N ASP A 186 35.30 0.64 -16.92
CA ASP A 186 36.68 0.16 -16.65
C ASP A 186 37.19 -0.75 -17.78
N ARG A 187 36.31 -1.59 -18.37
CA ARG A 187 36.63 -2.46 -19.53
C ARG A 187 36.77 -1.72 -20.86
N ARG A 188 36.28 -0.49 -20.99
CA ARG A 188 36.47 0.33 -22.20
C ARG A 188 37.76 1.14 -22.18
N THR A 189 38.37 1.29 -21.00
CA THR A 189 39.62 2.05 -20.80
C THR A 189 40.88 1.19 -20.79
N THR A 190 40.74 -0.13 -20.84
CA THR A 190 41.80 -1.14 -21.05
C THR A 190 41.76 -1.66 -22.47
#